data_AF-T1A819-F1
#
_entry.id   AF-T1A819-F1
#
_cell.length_a   1.000
_cell.length_b   1.000
_cell.length_c   1.000
_cell.angle_alpha   90.00
_cell.angle_beta   90.00
_cell.angle_gamma   90.00
#
_symmetry.space_group_name_H-M   'P 1'
#
loop_
_entity.id
_entity.type
_entity.pdbx_description
1 polymer ?
#
loop_
_entity_poly.entity_id
_entity_poly.type
_entity_poly.pdbx_seq_one_letter_code
_entity_poly.pdbx_strand_id
1 'polypeptide(L)' 'MTDAHAQADSNYYVPHGSPWPIVAALALFCLMLGAVLFLDGVTSAWSLLPGPLLLIFLFIGWFATVIGENQKGVYNL' A
#
# COMPACT_ATOMS: atom_id res chain seq x y z
N MET A 1 21.15 35.21 22.16
CA MET A 1 19.88 35.11 21.41
C MET A 1 20.19 35.02 19.93
N THR A 2 20.51 33.81 19.47
CA THR A 2 20.16 33.29 18.14
C THR A 2 20.64 31.84 18.12
N ASP A 3 19.73 30.93 18.48
CA ASP A 3 19.77 29.55 18.02
C ASP A 3 19.57 29.63 16.50
N ALA A 4 20.69 29.63 15.77
CA ALA A 4 20.65 29.48 14.32
C ALA A 4 20.14 28.05 14.05
N HIS A 5 18.86 27.96 13.75
CA HIS A 5 18.19 26.73 13.31
C HIS A 5 19.08 26.05 12.27
N ALA A 6 19.61 24.88 12.62
CA ALA A 6 20.28 24.02 11.66
C ALA A 6 19.29 23.77 10.52
N GLN A 7 19.61 24.30 9.35
CA GLN A 7 18.93 23.99 8.11
C GLN A 7 19.14 22.49 7.87
N ALA A 8 18.21 21.66 8.33
CA ALA A 8 18.07 20.32 7.79
C ALA A 8 17.64 20.53 6.34
N ASP A 9 18.59 20.39 5.41
CA ASP A 9 18.30 20.48 3.99
C ASP A 9 17.08 19.59 3.67
N SER A 10 16.07 20.24 3.10
CA SER A 10 14.77 19.66 2.76
C SER A 10 14.91 18.72 1.55
N ASN A 11 15.70 17.66 1.67
CA ASN A 11 15.78 16.63 0.65
C ASN A 11 14.54 15.74 0.74
N TYR A 12 13.49 16.15 0.03
CA TYR A 12 12.28 15.36 -0.09
C TYR A 12 12.55 14.16 -1.01
N TYR A 13 12.32 12.95 -0.51
CA TYR A 13 12.47 11.74 -1.30
C TYR A 13 11.39 11.64 -2.39
N VAL A 14 11.83 11.58 -3.64
CA VAL A 14 10.97 11.28 -4.80
C VAL A 14 11.07 9.78 -5.09
N PRO A 15 10.04 8.98 -4.79
CA PRO A 15 10.09 7.55 -5.02
C PRO A 15 10.11 7.22 -6.51
N HIS A 16 10.81 6.14 -6.86
CA HIS A 16 10.65 5.49 -8.15
C HIS A 16 9.26 4.87 -8.30
N GLY A 17 8.85 4.56 -9.53
CA GLY A 17 7.56 3.94 -9.81
C GLY A 17 7.30 2.70 -8.95
N SER A 18 6.10 2.61 -8.35
CA SER A 18 5.70 1.51 -7.48
C SER A 18 4.59 0.68 -8.13
N PRO A 19 4.68 -0.66 -8.10
CA PRO A 19 3.61 -1.53 -8.60
C PRO A 19 2.46 -1.70 -7.59
N TRP A 20 2.64 -1.32 -6.33
CA TRP A 20 1.64 -1.55 -5.28
C TRP A 20 0.28 -0.86 -5.50
N PRO A 21 0.17 0.35 -6.13
CA PRO A 21 -1.12 0.98 -6.40
C PRO A 21 -2.05 0.17 -7.31
N ILE A 22 -1.53 -0.49 -8.35
CA ILE A 22 -2.38 -1.32 -9.22
C ILE A 22 -2.85 -2.59 -8.51
N VAL A 23 -1.98 -3.18 -7.68
CA VAL A 23 -2.36 -4.33 -6.82
C VAL A 23 -3.44 -3.91 -5.83
N ALA A 24 -3.34 -2.71 -5.25
CA ALA A 24 -4.35 -2.17 -4.34
C ALA A 24 -5.70 -1.98 -5.03
N ALA A 25 -5.72 -1.42 -6.25
CA ALA A 25 -6.94 -1.27 -7.03
C ALA A 25 -7.61 -2.63 -7.32
N LEU A 26 -6.83 -3.64 -7.70
CA LEU A 26 -7.34 -5.00 -7.93
C LEU A 26 -7.87 -5.65 -6.64
N ALA A 27 -7.16 -5.48 -5.53
CA ALA A 27 -7.59 -6.02 -4.23
C ALA A 27 -8.93 -5.43 -3.79
N LEU A 28 -9.09 -4.11 -3.89
CA LEU A 28 -10.33 -3.42 -3.57
C LEU A 28 -11.47 -3.78 -4.54
N PHE A 29 -11.17 -3.89 -5.83
CA PHE A 29 -12.15 -4.33 -6.82
C PHE A 29 -12.68 -5.74 -6.51
N CYS A 30 -11.78 -6.70 -6.27
CA CYS A 30 -12.16 -8.07 -5.91
C CYS A 30 -12.96 -8.13 -4.60
N LEU A 31 -12.61 -7.30 -3.62
CA LEU A 31 -13.36 -7.20 -2.36
C LEU A 31 -14.79 -6.72 -2.58
N MET A 32 -14.96 -5.63 -3.33
CA MET A 32 -16.29 -5.08 -3.60
C MET A 32 -17.12 -6.00 -4.49
N LEU A 33 -16.52 -6.55 -5.55
CA LEU A 33 -17.20 -7.47 -6.44
C LEU A 33 -17.68 -8.72 -5.68
N GLY A 34 -16.81 -9.30 -4.85
CA GLY A 34 -17.18 -10.44 -3.99
C GLY A 34 -18.33 -10.10 -3.04
N ALA A 35 -18.28 -8.92 -2.41
CA ALA A 35 -19.32 -8.47 -1.50
C ALA A 35 -20.68 -8.31 -2.21
N VAL A 36 -20.73 -7.66 -3.36
CA VAL A 36 -21.97 -7.47 -4.13
C VAL A 36 -22.53 -8.82 -4.59
N LEU A 37 -21.69 -9.70 -5.16
CA LEU A 37 -22.13 -11.01 -5.63
C LEU A 37 -22.65 -11.92 -4.52
N PHE A 38 -22.12 -11.78 -3.31
CA PHE A 38 -22.61 -12.53 -2.15
C PHE A 38 -23.93 -11.97 -1.62
N LEU A 39 -24.03 -10.64 -1.46
CA LEU A 39 -25.23 -9.97 -0.95
C LEU A 39 -26.44 -10.09 -1.88
N ASP A 40 -26.21 -10.09 -3.20
CA ASP A 40 -27.25 -10.30 -4.21
C ASP A 40 -27.62 -11.79 -4.37
N GLY A 41 -26.98 -12.70 -3.62
CA GLY A 41 -27.26 -14.13 -3.65
C GLY A 41 -26.80 -14.84 -4.93
N VAL A 42 -25.99 -14.19 -5.77
CA VAL A 42 -25.47 -14.74 -7.03
C VAL A 42 -24.41 -15.81 -6.78
N THR A 43 -23.64 -15.66 -5.70
CA THR A 43 -22.55 -16.57 -5.33
C THR A 43 -22.62 -16.95 -3.86
N SER A 44 -21.93 -18.03 -3.49
CA SER A 44 -21.73 -18.41 -2.09
C SER A 44 -20.70 -17.50 -1.40
N ALA A 45 -20.60 -17.59 -0.08
CA ALA A 45 -19.68 -16.79 0.74
C ALA A 45 -18.19 -16.90 0.32
N TRP A 46 -17.83 -17.90 -0.47
CA TRP A 46 -16.48 -18.07 -1.02
C TRP A 46 -16.04 -16.90 -1.91
N SER A 47 -16.97 -16.18 -2.54
CA SER A 47 -16.65 -14.98 -3.35
C SER A 47 -16.09 -13.82 -2.53
N LEU A 48 -16.25 -13.84 -1.19
CA LEU A 48 -15.69 -12.83 -0.30
C LEU A 48 -14.19 -13.01 -0.03
N LEU A 49 -13.63 -14.20 -0.27
CA LEU A 49 -12.24 -14.50 0.12
C LEU A 49 -11.15 -13.80 -0.73
N PRO A 50 -11.28 -13.64 -2.06
CA PRO A 50 -10.20 -13.08 -2.87
C PRO A 50 -9.79 -11.66 -2.47
N GLY A 51 -10.74 -10.80 -2.11
CA GLY A 51 -10.47 -9.41 -1.72
C GLY A 51 -9.56 -9.29 -0.48
N PRO A 52 -9.95 -9.83 0.68
CA PRO A 52 -9.13 -9.84 1.90
C PRO A 52 -7.77 -10.52 1.71
N LEU A 53 -7.70 -11.62 0.97
CA LEU A 53 -6.42 -12.30 0.69
C LEU A 53 -5.47 -11.40 -0.11
N LEU A 54 -5.98 -10.72 -1.14
CA LEU A 54 -5.20 -9.76 -1.92
C LEU A 54 -4.79 -8.53 -1.09
N LEU A 55 -5.65 -8.06 -0.17
CA LEU A 55 -5.31 -6.96 0.74
C LEU A 55 -4.21 -7.34 1.73
N ILE A 56 -4.27 -8.53 2.31
CA ILE A 56 -3.21 -9.01 3.21
C ILE A 56 -1.89 -9.10 2.44
N PHE A 57 -1.90 -9.68 1.23
CA PHE A 57 -0.74 -9.72 0.36
C PHE A 57 -0.19 -8.31 0.04
N LEU A 58 -1.07 -7.37 -0.30
CA LEU A 58 -0.73 -5.97 -0.57
C LEU A 58 -0.01 -5.33 0.63
N PHE A 59 -0.57 -5.44 1.84
CA PHE A 59 0.03 -4.78 3.01
C PHE A 59 1.38 -5.38 3.38
N ILE A 60 1.51 -6.71 3.34
CA ILE A 60 2.80 -7.37 3.60
C ILE A 60 3.85 -6.91 2.58
N GLY A 61 3.52 -6.93 1.29
CA GLY A 61 4.46 -6.59 0.22
C GLY A 61 4.81 -5.09 0.16
N TRP A 62 3.80 -4.22 0.27
CA TRP A 62 3.99 -2.78 0.26
C TRP A 62 4.80 -2.32 1.47
N PHE A 63 4.48 -2.79 2.68
CA PHE A 63 5.23 -2.42 3.87
C PHE A 63 6.66 -2.97 3.84
N ALA A 64 6.88 -4.19 3.35
CA ALA A 64 8.24 -4.70 3.15
C ALA A 64 9.06 -3.81 2.22
N THR A 65 8.44 -3.26 1.17
CA THR A 65 9.10 -2.31 0.25
C THR A 65 9.46 -1.01 0.97
N VAL A 66 8.52 -0.40 1.71
CA VAL A 66 8.75 0.85 2.44
C VAL A 66 9.85 0.68 3.50
N ILE A 67 9.84 -0.44 4.23
CA ILE A 67 10.89 -0.76 5.22
C ILE A 67 12.24 -0.93 4.53
N GLY A 68 12.28 -1.64 3.39
CA GLY A 68 13.51 -1.84 2.62
C GLY A 68 14.08 -0.53 2.04
N GLU A 69 13.22 0.38 1.57
CA GLU A 69 13.62 1.73 1.17
C GLU A 69 14.20 2.50 2.36
N ASN A 70 13.57 2.38 3.55
CA ASN A 70 14.05 3.06 4.75
C ASN A 70 15.45 2.62 5.18
N GLN A 71 15.69 1.31 5.18
CA GLN A 71 17.00 0.74 5.53
C GLN A 71 18.10 1.11 4.54
N LYS A 72 17.76 1.43 3.28
CA LYS A 72 18.72 1.89 2.27
C LYS A 72 19.09 3.38 2.41
N GLY A 73 18.46 4.11 3.33
CA GLY A 73 18.76 5.52 3.59
C GLY A 73 18.25 6.49 2.52
N VAL A 74 17.42 6.04 1.57
CA VAL A 74 16.97 6.87 0.43
C VAL A 74 16.12 8.08 0.83
N TYR A 75 15.55 8.05 2.05
CA TYR A 75 14.75 9.16 2.59
C TYR A 75 15.57 10.34 3.12
N ASN A 76 16.88 10.16 3.33
CA ASN A 76 17.78 11.17 3.93
C ASN A 76 19.03 11.42 3.07
N LEU A 77 18.96 11.16 1.76
CA LEU A 77 20.04 11.47 0.80
C LEU A 77 20.21 12.97 0.61
#